data_AF-A0A1B6LGR2-F1
#
_entry.id   AF-A0A1B6LGR2-F1
#
_cell.length_a   1.000
_cell.length_b   1.000
_cell.length_c   1.000
_cell.angle_alpha   90.00
_cell.angle_beta   90.00
_cell.angle_gamma   90.00
#
_symmetry.space_group_name_H-M   'P 1'
#
loop_
_entity.id
_entity.type
_entity.pdbx_description
1 polymer ?
#
loop_
_entity_poly.entity_id
_entity_poly.type
_entity_poly.pdbx_seq_one_letter_code
_entity_poly.pdbx_strand_id
1 'polypeptide(L)'
;FAPKCFFSPIPSVIVLEDLKVKGFVLREKAKGLDFEHCRLYITAVSSLHAVSLAFLKDNPGYKDTIGKEKLFCYGLPITYGLQTMASSGMRCLAEYTETSDEFNKYTKLIKDSSVCIFDL
;
A
#
# COMPACT_ATOMS: atom_id res chain seq x y z
N PHE A 1 -16.41 9.36 -12.29
CA PHE A 1 -17.47 8.84 -11.42
C PHE A 1 -16.94 8.77 -10.00
N ALA A 2 -17.40 9.66 -9.12
CA ALA A 2 -17.01 9.69 -7.71
C ALA A 2 -18.24 10.12 -6.89
N PRO A 3 -18.37 9.70 -5.62
CA PRO A 3 -19.40 10.23 -4.74
C PRO A 3 -19.25 11.75 -4.60
N LYS A 4 -20.37 12.47 -4.45
CA LYS A 4 -20.28 13.90 -4.12
C LYS A 4 -19.55 14.08 -2.79
N CYS A 5 -18.64 15.04 -2.73
CA CYS A 5 -17.97 15.43 -1.50
C CYS A 5 -18.71 16.62 -0.88
N PHE A 6 -18.99 16.54 0.42
CA PHE A 6 -19.63 17.60 1.19
C PHE A 6 -18.61 18.27 2.10
N PHE A 7 -18.78 19.57 2.33
CA PHE A 7 -17.91 20.32 3.22
C PHE A 7 -18.03 19.80 4.65
N SER A 8 -16.88 19.65 5.30
CA SER A 8 -16.75 19.37 6.73
C SER A 8 -15.94 20.50 7.38
N PRO A 9 -16.42 21.11 8.48
CA PRO A 9 -15.62 22.07 9.24
C PRO A 9 -14.50 21.40 10.04
N ILE A 10 -14.51 20.06 10.17
CA ILE A 10 -13.48 19.30 10.88
C ILE A 10 -12.41 18.87 9.86
N PRO A 11 -11.15 19.36 9.95
CA PRO A 11 -10.14 19.16 8.92
C PRO A 11 -9.79 17.70 8.58
N SER A 12 -9.95 16.78 9.52
CA SER A 12 -9.63 15.34 9.37
C SER A 12 -10.82 14.48 8.94
N VAL A 13 -11.98 15.10 8.68
CA VAL A 13 -13.22 14.39 8.33
C VAL A 13 -13.57 14.68 6.89
N ILE A 14 -13.74 13.61 6.11
CA ILE A 14 -14.24 13.66 4.73
C ILE A 14 -15.68 13.13 4.74
N VAL A 15 -16.62 13.91 4.22
CA VAL A 15 -18.03 13.53 4.10
C VAL A 15 -18.34 13.27 2.64
N LEU A 16 -18.79 12.05 2.32
CA LEU A 16 -19.10 11.61 0.96
C LEU A 16 -20.56 11.18 0.84
N GLU A 17 -21.13 11.31 -0.35
CA GLU A 17 -22.46 10.81 -0.71
C GLU A 17 -22.62 9.33 -0.40
N ASP A 18 -23.72 8.97 0.27
CA ASP A 18 -24.09 7.57 0.47
C ASP A 18 -24.53 6.94 -0.86
N LEU A 19 -23.64 6.15 -1.44
CA LEU A 19 -23.89 5.45 -2.70
C LEU A 19 -24.86 4.26 -2.54
N LYS A 20 -25.14 3.81 -1.32
CA LYS A 20 -26.10 2.72 -1.09
C LYS A 20 -27.50 3.11 -1.55
N VAL A 21 -27.88 4.38 -1.41
CA VAL A 21 -29.15 4.95 -1.90
C VAL A 21 -29.28 4.84 -3.43
N LYS A 22 -28.14 4.80 -4.14
CA LYS A 22 -28.07 4.62 -5.60
C LYS A 22 -27.92 3.15 -6.02
N GLY A 23 -28.03 2.20 -5.09
CA GLY A 23 -27.94 0.76 -5.36
C GLY A 23 -26.51 0.22 -5.51
N PHE A 24 -25.48 1.01 -5.17
CA PHE A 24 -24.11 0.49 -5.13
C PHE A 24 -23.96 -0.49 -3.98
N VAL A 25 -23.26 -1.60 -4.24
CA VAL A 25 -23.00 -2.66 -3.28
C VAL A 25 -21.51 -2.96 -3.19
N LEU A 26 -21.04 -3.29 -1.99
CA LEU A 26 -19.68 -3.78 -1.80
C LEU A 26 -19.65 -5.26 -2.23
N ARG A 27 -18.93 -5.56 -3.31
CA ARG A 27 -18.70 -6.94 -3.77
C ARG A 27 -17.81 -7.70 -2.79
N GLU A 28 -17.98 -9.01 -2.76
CA GLU A 28 -17.15 -9.92 -1.98
C GLU A 28 -15.72 -9.93 -2.51
N LYS A 29 -14.77 -9.40 -1.73
CA LYS A 29 -13.36 -9.24 -2.15
C LYS A 29 -12.70 -10.55 -2.56
N ALA A 30 -13.06 -11.65 -1.90
CA ALA A 30 -12.50 -12.98 -2.19
C ALA A 30 -12.83 -13.48 -3.61
N LYS A 31 -13.92 -12.99 -4.21
CA LYS A 31 -14.33 -13.36 -5.57
C LYS A 31 -13.65 -12.53 -6.66
N GLY A 32 -12.90 -11.49 -6.29
CA GLY A 32 -12.28 -10.57 -7.24
C GLY A 32 -13.31 -9.71 -7.99
N LEU A 33 -12.82 -9.02 -9.03
CA LEU A 33 -13.63 -8.22 -9.95
C LEU A 33 -13.72 -8.93 -11.30
N ASP A 34 -14.90 -8.88 -11.93
CA ASP A 34 -15.00 -9.27 -13.34
C ASP A 34 -14.36 -8.22 -14.26
N PHE A 35 -14.22 -8.57 -15.53
CA PHE A 35 -13.51 -7.73 -16.51
C PHE A 35 -14.11 -6.32 -16.65
N GLU A 36 -15.44 -6.18 -16.66
CA GLU A 36 -16.07 -4.87 -16.81
C GLU A 36 -15.83 -3.98 -15.58
N HIS A 37 -15.91 -4.55 -14.38
CA HIS A 37 -15.56 -3.81 -13.18
C HIS A 37 -14.08 -3.42 -13.15
N CYS A 38 -13.18 -4.31 -13.58
CA CYS A 38 -11.76 -3.99 -13.74
C CYS A 38 -11.53 -2.83 -14.72
N ARG A 39 -12.20 -2.84 -15.88
CA ARG A 39 -12.10 -1.78 -16.88
C ARG A 39 -12.52 -0.42 -16.31
N LEU A 40 -13.65 -0.37 -15.61
CA LEU A 40 -14.13 0.85 -14.93
C LEU A 40 -13.16 1.31 -13.85
N TYR A 41 -12.65 0.37 -13.03
CA TYR A 41 -11.68 0.65 -11.98
C TYR A 41 -10.40 1.26 -12.55
N ILE A 42 -9.76 0.60 -13.52
CA ILE A 42 -8.52 1.06 -14.17
C ILE A 42 -8.71 2.43 -14.79
N THR A 43 -9.85 2.67 -15.45
CA THR A 43 -10.17 4.00 -16.01
C THR A 43 -10.19 5.05 -14.90
N ALA A 44 -10.88 4.81 -13.80
CA ALA A 44 -10.97 5.75 -12.69
C ALA A 44 -9.61 6.01 -12.02
N VAL A 45 -8.84 4.97 -11.72
CA VAL A 45 -7.52 5.14 -11.07
C VAL A 45 -6.49 5.78 -12.00
N SER A 46 -6.59 5.57 -13.32
CA SER A 46 -5.71 6.22 -14.28
C SER A 46 -5.88 7.75 -14.27
N SER A 47 -7.12 8.24 -14.18
CA SER A 47 -7.39 9.67 -14.03
C SER A 47 -6.85 10.23 -12.72
N LEU A 48 -7.02 9.51 -11.60
CA LEU A 48 -6.47 9.93 -10.31
C LEU A 48 -4.93 9.98 -10.35
N HIS A 49 -4.30 8.97 -10.96
CA HIS A 49 -2.85 8.92 -11.12
C HIS A 49 -2.32 10.09 -11.96
N ALA A 50 -2.97 10.38 -13.10
CA ALA A 50 -2.61 11.50 -13.97
C ALA A 50 -2.75 12.86 -13.26
N VAL A 51 -3.84 13.07 -12.51
CA VAL A 51 -4.05 14.28 -11.73
C VAL A 51 -3.02 14.41 -10.61
N SER A 52 -2.72 13.32 -9.91
CA SER A 52 -1.72 13.31 -8.83
C SER A 52 -0.32 13.66 -9.38
N LEU A 53 0.02 13.19 -10.58
CA LEU A 53 1.27 13.55 -11.25
C LEU A 53 1.32 15.03 -11.64
N ALA A 54 0.24 15.55 -12.23
CA ALA A 54 0.14 16.97 -12.58
C ALA A 54 0.27 17.86 -11.32
N PHE A 55 -0.42 17.49 -10.24
CA PHE A 55 -0.34 18.20 -8.96
C PHE A 55 1.10 18.25 -8.42
N LEU A 56 1.84 17.12 -8.45
CA LEU A 56 3.22 17.08 -7.99
C LEU A 56 4.17 17.90 -8.88
N LYS A 57 3.89 17.97 -10.18
CA LYS A 57 4.66 18.82 -11.10
C LYS A 57 4.51 20.31 -10.75
N ASP A 58 3.30 20.72 -10.40
CA ASP A 58 3.00 22.11 -10.02
C ASP A 58 3.41 22.42 -8.57
N ASN A 59 3.53 21.40 -7.71
CA ASN A 59 3.84 21.52 -6.28
C ASN A 59 5.02 20.60 -5.89
N PRO A 60 6.25 20.88 -6.37
CA PRO A 60 7.38 19.96 -6.20
C PRO A 60 7.74 19.68 -4.74
N GLY A 61 7.55 20.66 -3.84
CA GLY A 61 7.81 20.49 -2.40
C GLY A 61 6.87 19.50 -1.68
N TYR A 62 5.78 19.08 -2.33
CA TYR A 62 4.84 18.11 -1.78
C TYR A 62 5.28 16.65 -1.98
N LYS A 63 6.24 16.42 -2.88
CA LYS A 63 6.79 15.07 -3.12
C LYS A 63 7.43 14.49 -1.86
N ASP A 64 8.07 15.33 -1.06
CA ASP A 64 8.77 14.92 0.15
C ASP A 64 7.88 14.88 1.41
N THR A 65 6.59 15.22 1.28
CA THR A 65 5.63 15.18 2.40
C THR A 65 4.71 13.97 2.31
N ILE A 66 4.32 13.54 1.11
CA ILE A 66 3.50 12.33 0.89
C ILE A 66 4.38 11.08 0.88
N GLY A 67 3.90 10.01 1.52
CA GLY A 67 4.45 8.66 1.31
C GLY A 67 5.72 8.34 2.10
N LYS A 68 6.18 9.25 2.99
CA LYS A 68 7.22 8.97 3.98
C LYS A 68 6.87 7.77 4.85
N GLU A 69 5.63 7.75 5.34
CA GLU A 69 5.06 6.60 6.04
C GLU A 69 4.05 5.90 5.14
N LYS A 70 4.30 4.61 4.89
CA LYS A 70 3.50 3.80 3.96
C LYS A 70 2.44 2.98 4.70
N LEU A 71 2.64 2.70 6.00
CA LEU A 71 1.85 1.74 6.76
C LEU A 71 1.49 2.30 8.14
N PHE A 72 0.21 2.22 8.48
CA PHE A 72 -0.34 2.68 9.74
C PHE A 72 -1.18 1.58 10.41
N CYS A 73 -1.15 1.54 11.73
CA CYS A 73 -2.06 0.73 12.55
C CYS A 73 -2.53 1.60 13.72
N TYR A 74 -3.86 1.71 13.91
CA TYR A 74 -4.46 2.58 14.93
C TYR A 74 -3.93 4.03 14.90
N GLY A 75 -3.65 4.55 13.70
CA GLY A 75 -3.13 5.92 13.51
C GLY A 75 -1.64 6.10 13.80
N LEU A 76 -0.92 5.04 14.18
CA LEU A 76 0.52 5.08 14.40
C LEU A 76 1.27 4.47 13.20
N PRO A 77 2.40 5.06 12.77
CA PRO A 77 3.23 4.46 11.74
C PRO A 77 3.84 3.16 12.25
N ILE A 78 3.76 2.10 11.43
CA ILE A 78 4.29 0.76 11.79
C ILE A 78 5.43 0.32 10.89
N THR A 79 5.88 1.16 9.97
CA THR A 79 6.91 0.83 8.97
C THR A 79 8.18 0.29 9.63
N TYR A 80 8.71 0.97 10.66
CA TYR A 80 9.90 0.51 11.38
C TYR A 80 9.71 -0.83 12.12
N GLY A 81 8.52 -1.02 12.72
CA GLY A 81 8.19 -2.26 13.41
C GLY A 81 8.14 -3.45 12.44
N LEU A 82 7.49 -3.26 11.28
CA LEU A 82 7.45 -4.25 10.21
C LEU A 82 8.84 -4.53 9.62
N GLN A 83 9.65 -3.49 9.43
CA GLN A 83 11.03 -3.64 8.99
C GLN A 83 11.82 -4.52 9.95
N THR A 84 11.75 -4.18 11.24
CA THR A 84 12.44 -4.93 12.30
C THR A 84 11.98 -6.38 12.36
N MET A 85 10.67 -6.64 12.27
CA MET A 85 10.11 -7.99 12.25
C MET A 85 10.60 -8.79 11.05
N ALA A 86 10.52 -8.23 9.84
CA ALA A 86 10.93 -8.91 8.63
C ALA A 86 12.44 -9.19 8.60
N SER A 87 13.28 -8.20 8.96
CA SER A 87 14.73 -8.39 9.06
C SER A 87 15.09 -9.43 10.12
N SER A 88 14.40 -9.44 11.26
CA SER A 88 14.60 -10.45 12.31
C SER A 88 14.23 -11.85 11.83
N GLY A 89 13.09 -11.98 11.14
CA GLY A 89 12.65 -13.26 10.55
C GLY A 89 13.64 -13.77 9.49
N MET A 90 14.10 -12.89 8.61
CA MET A 90 15.10 -13.22 7.58
C MET A 90 16.44 -13.63 8.17
N ARG A 91 16.89 -12.98 9.27
CA ARG A 91 18.10 -13.36 9.98
C ARG A 91 17.98 -14.75 10.60
N CYS A 92 16.88 -15.03 11.30
CA CYS A 92 16.59 -16.35 11.86
C CYS A 92 16.55 -17.43 10.77
N LEU A 93 15.93 -17.11 9.62
CA LEU A 93 15.91 -18.01 8.48
C LEU A 93 17.31 -18.25 7.91
N ALA A 94 18.14 -17.21 7.79
CA ALA A 94 19.52 -17.35 7.32
C ALA A 94 20.34 -18.26 8.25
N GLU A 95 20.26 -18.04 9.56
CA GLU A 95 20.90 -18.88 10.60
C GLU A 95 20.43 -20.34 10.49
N TYR A 96 19.13 -20.57 10.29
CA TYR A 96 18.60 -21.92 10.04
C TYR A 96 19.19 -22.54 8.78
N THR A 97 19.19 -21.82 7.65
CA THR A 97 19.67 -22.37 6.38
C THR A 97 21.14 -22.74 6.41
N GLU A 98 21.98 -22.09 7.21
CA GLU A 98 23.39 -22.48 7.40
C GLU A 98 23.57 -23.88 7.96
N THR A 99 22.64 -24.31 8.81
CA THR A 99 22.70 -25.60 9.52
C THR A 99 21.85 -26.68 8.85
N SER A 100 21.13 -26.33 7.78
CA SER A 100 20.25 -27.24 7.06
C SER A 100 20.96 -27.97 5.93
N ASP A 101 20.82 -29.29 5.86
CA ASP A 101 21.34 -30.10 4.76
C ASP A 101 20.63 -29.84 3.42
N GLU A 102 19.35 -29.42 3.46
CA GLU A 102 18.52 -29.21 2.27
C GLU A 102 18.56 -27.76 1.77
N PHE A 103 18.59 -26.80 2.69
CA PHE A 103 18.37 -25.38 2.38
C PHE A 103 19.64 -24.52 2.36
N ASN A 104 20.81 -25.07 2.72
CA ASN A 104 22.09 -24.34 2.75
C ASN A 104 22.45 -23.60 1.45
N LYS A 105 22.04 -24.11 0.29
CA LYS A 105 22.27 -23.47 -1.02
C LYS A 105 21.61 -22.09 -1.13
N TYR A 106 20.61 -21.78 -0.30
CA TYR A 106 19.89 -20.50 -0.30
C TYR A 106 20.42 -19.50 0.73
N THR A 107 21.32 -19.89 1.62
CA THR A 107 21.82 -19.04 2.73
C THR A 107 22.27 -17.66 2.25
N LYS A 108 23.08 -17.62 1.18
CA LYS A 108 23.58 -16.35 0.62
C LYS A 108 22.44 -15.46 0.11
N LEU A 109 21.50 -16.03 -0.64
CA LEU A 109 20.34 -15.30 -1.17
C LEU A 109 19.50 -14.69 -0.04
N ILE A 110 19.24 -15.45 1.02
CA ILE A 110 18.44 -15.00 2.17
C ILE A 110 19.16 -13.89 2.94
N LYS A 111 20.48 -14.03 3.15
CA LYS A 111 21.31 -12.98 3.76
C LYS A 111 21.29 -11.69 2.95
N ASP A 112 21.54 -11.77 1.65
CA ASP A 112 21.57 -10.61 0.76
C ASP A 112 20.19 -9.93 0.72
N SER A 113 19.12 -10.72 0.70
CA SER A 113 17.74 -10.21 0.73
C SER A 113 17.39 -9.52 2.05
N SER A 114 17.93 -9.98 3.18
CA SER A 114 17.64 -9.40 4.50
C SER A 114 18.07 -7.93 4.64
N VAL A 115 19.08 -7.53 3.86
CA VAL A 115 19.64 -6.17 3.85
C VAL A 115 18.85 -5.26 2.90
N CYS A 116 18.40 -5.77 1.75
CA CYS A 116 17.85 -4.94 0.67
C CYS A 116 16.31 -4.92 0.58
N ILE A 117 15.59 -5.73 1.36
CA ILE A 117 14.12 -5.90 1.21
C ILE A 117 13.31 -4.61 1.43
N PHE A 118 13.93 -3.57 2.00
CA PHE A 118 13.30 -2.29 2.28
C PHE A 118 13.91 -1.09 1.53
N ASP A 119 14.89 -1.31 0.63
CA ASP A 119 15.55 -0.25 -0.15
C ASP A 119 14.71 0.24 -1.35
N LEU A 120 13.38 0.34 -1.19
CA LEU A 120 12.38 0.70 -2.23
C LEU A 120 11.74 2.09 -2.06
#